data_AF-A0AA36MZ03-F1
#
_entry.id   AF-A0AA36MZ03-F1
#
_cell.length_a   1.000
_cell.length_b   1.000
_cell.length_c   1.000
_cell.angle_alpha   90.00
_cell.angle_beta   90.00
_cell.angle_gamma   90.00
#
_symmetry.space_group_name_H-M   'P 1'
#
loop_
_entity.id
_entity.type
_entity.pdbx_description
1 polymer ?
#
loop_
_entity_poly.entity_id
_entity_poly.type
_entity_poly.pdbx_seq_one_letter_code
_entity_poly.pdbx_strand_id
1 'polypeptide(L)'
;MDLLPVSVTCAEDSIMDVLSEPEPKEAKPAKPLRPTPGPLGKQCGQNFEDISQEFYSRHRMEVPKRKADEKVDTDFDVPDRSALRDQIRAIDSWLEEDTGREDVKGVTARPRQSAARAPATLQEAMARGAGDGDDSAAEAELFSKLEALKSRETVPPAEIKELVNRAKPLLPGMNLEQLVRALDLFSSSYEDHDFYLHILGELPVQVRSITCELLTKCLCILQRLRLNEETYLELFSMQAMNMIRAQQPAAARAPRAPRRPGEAKEVPKATLAPFSGRMLVQMGNSLTQLAAKHPSRFMDVFQEQLALAIPLLSKEDCELVSPALATSQLRFVNLAQPGALKADIKLVQPEFLRKLHAQGRVWPRRQEAELEEGALYTPRATDDFKVIPVSHCWETMEHPDPCGFQLEQLVRTMDCFAAFDLDGFFVDNAAFFIDYISLYQYPRSPGHQEDSFRAAMRAMHLCYANSGSGFSTYVWRIEKLTPQSVRARHVKEGKMVTVFSAAEGSVTGTGLESLQANTVAYQERGWCRAELEWSKPHSFNVMKGILPCIGRMVGCVKARNGRVPVLPPDTAALLANMRTELPWTPADFQGAVGNGQLKFTHRSDAEIVLKLREVFEEKLATQEVL
;
A
#
# COMPACT_ATOMS: atom_id res chain seq x y z
N MET A 1 -31.18 24.16 -64.96
CA MET A 1 -29.83 23.59 -64.74
C MET A 1 -30.01 22.43 -63.78
N ASP A 2 -30.39 21.32 -64.39
CA ASP A 2 -30.52 19.99 -63.79
C ASP A 2 -29.16 19.45 -63.39
N LEU A 3 -29.09 18.73 -62.26
CA LEU A 3 -28.34 17.47 -62.18
C LEU A 3 -28.87 16.65 -60.99
N LEU A 4 -29.41 15.48 -61.34
CA LEU A 4 -29.95 14.40 -60.51
C LEU A 4 -28.83 13.46 -59.98
N PRO A 5 -29.16 12.54 -59.05
CA PRO A 5 -28.18 11.76 -58.28
C PRO A 5 -27.85 10.38 -58.88
N VAL A 6 -26.72 9.82 -58.46
CA VAL A 6 -26.26 8.47 -58.82
C VAL A 6 -26.68 7.47 -57.74
N SER A 7 -27.48 6.48 -58.16
CA SER A 7 -27.81 5.25 -57.43
C SER A 7 -26.79 4.15 -57.75
N VAL A 8 -26.47 3.31 -56.78
CA VAL A 8 -25.79 2.01 -57.00
C VAL A 8 -26.57 0.93 -56.26
N THR A 9 -27.04 -0.04 -57.02
CA THR A 9 -27.73 -1.27 -56.60
C THR A 9 -26.85 -2.48 -56.94
N CYS A 10 -26.62 -3.38 -55.98
CA CYS A 10 -26.25 -4.79 -56.20
C CYS A 10 -26.95 -5.57 -55.08
N ALA A 11 -28.06 -6.27 -55.36
CA ALA A 11 -28.15 -7.63 -55.91
C ALA A 11 -27.80 -8.70 -54.85
N GLU A 12 -28.85 -9.44 -54.50
CA GLU A 12 -28.96 -10.58 -53.60
C GLU A 12 -28.28 -11.81 -54.20
N ASP A 13 -27.78 -12.71 -53.34
CA ASP A 13 -27.78 -14.14 -53.65
C ASP A 13 -27.96 -15.00 -52.38
N SER A 14 -28.86 -15.95 -52.55
CA SER A 14 -29.40 -16.93 -51.62
C SER A 14 -28.43 -18.08 -51.33
N ILE A 15 -28.48 -18.66 -50.12
CA ILE A 15 -28.25 -20.09 -49.86
C ILE A 15 -28.97 -20.45 -48.54
N MET A 16 -29.95 -21.37 -48.65
CA MET A 16 -30.53 -22.15 -47.56
C MET A 16 -29.85 -23.52 -47.52
N ASP A 17 -29.64 -24.07 -46.31
CA ASP A 17 -29.68 -25.50 -45.95
C ASP A 17 -29.42 -25.59 -44.42
N VAL A 18 -30.35 -26.01 -43.54
CA VAL A 18 -30.96 -27.33 -43.26
C VAL A 18 -30.03 -28.28 -42.46
N LEU A 19 -30.66 -28.95 -41.47
CA LEU A 19 -30.24 -30.06 -40.58
C LEU A 19 -29.85 -29.65 -39.14
N SER A 20 -30.24 -30.29 -38.03
CA SER A 20 -31.30 -31.24 -37.63
C SER A 20 -31.04 -31.51 -36.13
N GLU A 21 -32.05 -31.41 -35.25
CA GLU A 21 -31.96 -31.82 -33.84
C GLU A 21 -32.22 -33.34 -33.68
N PRO A 22 -31.63 -34.03 -32.69
CA PRO A 22 -32.11 -35.35 -32.27
C PRO A 22 -32.80 -35.32 -30.89
N GLU A 23 -33.98 -35.94 -30.86
CA GLU A 23 -34.79 -36.26 -29.67
C GLU A 23 -34.18 -37.35 -28.75
N PRO A 24 -34.63 -37.44 -27.48
CA PRO A 24 -34.02 -38.27 -26.44
C PRO A 24 -34.59 -39.71 -26.40
N LYS A 25 -33.73 -40.68 -26.01
CA LYS A 25 -34.11 -42.09 -25.85
C LYS A 25 -34.54 -42.42 -24.41
N GLU A 26 -35.62 -43.19 -24.34
CA GLU A 26 -36.34 -43.70 -23.17
C GLU A 26 -35.54 -44.64 -22.25
N ALA A 27 -35.95 -44.62 -20.99
CA ALA A 27 -35.48 -45.45 -19.87
C ALA A 27 -36.03 -46.89 -19.89
N LYS A 28 -35.30 -47.82 -19.26
CA LYS A 28 -35.79 -49.16 -18.89
C LYS A 28 -35.41 -49.55 -17.45
N PRO A 29 -36.20 -50.45 -16.81
CA PRO A 29 -36.46 -50.42 -15.37
C PRO A 29 -35.61 -51.38 -14.51
N ALA A 30 -35.59 -51.08 -13.22
CA ALA A 30 -34.87 -51.75 -12.14
C ALA A 30 -35.32 -53.19 -11.82
N LYS A 31 -34.42 -53.94 -11.16
CA LYS A 31 -34.66 -55.24 -10.52
C LYS A 31 -34.01 -55.30 -9.12
N PRO A 32 -34.46 -56.22 -8.23
CA PRO A 32 -34.72 -55.91 -6.81
C PRO A 32 -33.58 -56.25 -5.84
N LEU A 33 -33.58 -55.53 -4.71
CA LEU A 33 -32.73 -55.70 -3.55
C LEU A 33 -33.00 -57.00 -2.77
N ARG A 34 -31.93 -57.65 -2.33
CA ARG A 34 -31.92 -58.71 -1.30
C ARG A 34 -31.55 -58.14 0.08
N PRO A 35 -31.99 -58.78 1.18
CA PRO A 35 -31.89 -58.22 2.53
C PRO A 35 -30.58 -58.56 3.25
N THR A 36 -30.10 -57.56 4.02
CA THR A 36 -29.37 -57.55 5.33
C THR A 36 -28.48 -58.73 5.76
N PRO A 37 -27.35 -58.43 6.42
CA PRO A 37 -27.36 -58.45 7.89
C PRO A 37 -26.50 -57.34 8.56
N GLY A 38 -26.95 -56.84 9.72
CA GLY A 38 -26.05 -56.19 10.69
C GLY A 38 -25.16 -57.23 11.40
N PRO A 39 -24.51 -56.94 12.54
CA PRO A 39 -24.47 -55.71 13.35
C PRO A 39 -23.02 -55.32 13.76
N LEU A 40 -22.92 -54.38 14.69
CA LEU A 40 -21.95 -54.28 15.81
C LEU A 40 -21.26 -52.92 15.89
N GLY A 41 -21.54 -52.26 17.02
CA GLY A 41 -21.18 -50.88 17.29
C GLY A 41 -19.71 -50.65 17.59
N LYS A 42 -19.33 -49.38 17.52
CA LYS A 42 -18.22 -48.78 18.25
C LYS A 42 -18.39 -47.26 18.32
N GLN A 43 -18.38 -46.80 19.57
CA GLN A 43 -17.71 -45.61 20.09
C GLN A 43 -18.03 -44.22 19.47
N CYS A 44 -18.59 -43.42 20.35
CA CYS A 44 -18.91 -41.99 20.24
C CYS A 44 -17.66 -41.16 19.87
N GLY A 45 -17.65 -40.63 18.65
CA GLY A 45 -16.94 -39.42 18.26
C GLY A 45 -17.97 -38.42 17.75
N GLN A 46 -17.97 -37.19 18.25
CA GLN A 46 -18.83 -36.13 17.75
C GLN A 46 -18.43 -35.82 16.29
N ASN A 47 -19.27 -36.24 15.35
CA ASN A 47 -19.05 -36.07 13.92
C ASN A 47 -19.41 -34.65 13.48
N PHE A 48 -18.65 -34.15 12.49
CA PHE A 48 -18.83 -32.88 11.77
C PHE A 48 -20.23 -32.66 11.15
N GLU A 49 -21.08 -33.69 11.15
CA GLU A 49 -22.44 -33.64 10.61
C GLU A 49 -23.40 -32.85 11.49
N ASP A 50 -23.21 -32.84 12.82
CA ASP A 50 -24.09 -32.14 13.76
C ASP A 50 -24.01 -30.61 13.61
N ILE A 51 -22.80 -30.08 13.33
CA ILE A 51 -22.57 -28.64 13.11
C ILE A 51 -23.26 -28.17 11.82
N SER A 52 -23.28 -29.03 10.80
CA SER A 52 -23.92 -28.70 9.53
C SER A 52 -25.43 -28.60 9.68
N GLN A 53 -26.08 -29.53 10.37
CA GLN A 53 -27.54 -29.52 10.54
C GLN A 53 -28.04 -28.35 11.41
N GLU A 54 -27.31 -28.00 12.47
CA GLU A 54 -27.63 -26.82 13.29
C GLU A 54 -27.50 -25.53 12.48
N PHE A 55 -26.47 -25.41 11.64
CA PHE A 55 -26.24 -24.27 10.76
C PHE A 55 -27.37 -24.09 9.73
N TYR A 56 -27.76 -25.15 9.01
CA TYR A 56 -28.84 -25.09 8.02
C TYR A 56 -30.21 -24.81 8.65
N SER A 57 -30.48 -25.38 9.83
CA SER A 57 -31.73 -25.16 10.58
C SER A 57 -31.86 -23.71 11.07
N ARG A 58 -30.77 -23.12 11.56
CA ARG A 58 -30.76 -21.74 12.08
C ARG A 58 -30.93 -20.68 10.99
N HIS A 59 -30.58 -21.01 9.74
CA HIS A 59 -30.67 -20.11 8.59
C HIS A 59 -31.83 -20.43 7.63
N ARG A 60 -32.72 -21.38 7.99
CA ARG A 60 -33.85 -21.85 7.15
C ARG A 60 -33.42 -22.25 5.73
N MET A 61 -32.23 -22.81 5.59
CA MET A 61 -31.72 -23.29 4.31
C MET A 61 -31.87 -24.80 4.22
N GLU A 62 -32.24 -25.32 3.05
CA GLU A 62 -32.30 -26.78 2.84
C GLU A 62 -30.89 -27.36 2.75
N VAL A 63 -30.65 -28.45 3.50
CA VAL A 63 -29.37 -29.18 3.45
C VAL A 63 -29.22 -29.81 2.06
N PRO A 64 -28.14 -29.53 1.31
CA PRO A 64 -27.90 -30.16 0.02
C PRO A 64 -27.79 -31.68 0.17
N LYS A 65 -28.73 -32.44 -0.40
CA LYS A 65 -28.69 -33.90 -0.40
C LYS A 65 -27.54 -34.34 -1.31
N ARG A 66 -26.47 -34.88 -0.73
CA ARG A 66 -25.41 -35.56 -1.49
C ARG A 66 -26.05 -36.69 -2.31
N LYS A 67 -25.89 -36.63 -3.63
CA LYS A 67 -26.22 -37.76 -4.50
C LYS A 67 -25.22 -38.88 -4.17
N ALA A 68 -25.71 -39.92 -3.49
CA ALA A 68 -24.99 -41.18 -3.39
C ALA A 68 -24.98 -41.79 -4.80
N ASP A 69 -23.81 -41.85 -5.44
CA ASP A 69 -23.40 -42.76 -6.53
C ASP A 69 -22.39 -42.13 -7.52
N GLU A 70 -21.37 -41.41 -7.02
CA GLU A 70 -20.14 -41.17 -7.78
C GLU A 70 -18.98 -41.92 -7.12
N LYS A 71 -18.56 -43.02 -7.75
CA LYS A 71 -17.32 -43.73 -7.41
C LYS A 71 -16.15 -42.79 -7.74
N VAL A 72 -15.52 -42.24 -6.70
CA VAL A 72 -14.24 -41.55 -6.82
C VAL A 72 -13.16 -42.58 -7.11
N ASP A 73 -12.43 -42.35 -8.20
CA ASP A 73 -11.30 -43.13 -8.66
C ASP A 73 -10.16 -43.06 -7.61
N THR A 74 -9.75 -44.21 -7.07
CA THR A 74 -8.78 -44.32 -5.96
C THR A 74 -7.34 -44.58 -6.40
N ASP A 75 -6.97 -44.21 -7.63
CA ASP A 75 -5.58 -44.23 -8.09
C ASP A 75 -4.96 -42.83 -7.95
N PHE A 76 -4.66 -42.45 -6.71
CA PHE A 76 -3.74 -41.34 -6.44
C PHE A 76 -2.47 -41.94 -5.84
N ASP A 77 -1.54 -42.33 -6.71
CA ASP A 77 -0.21 -42.78 -6.31
C ASP A 77 0.60 -41.58 -5.79
N VAL A 78 0.87 -41.59 -4.49
CA VAL A 78 1.67 -40.56 -3.83
C VAL A 78 3.13 -40.75 -4.25
N PRO A 79 3.77 -39.77 -4.93
CA PRO A 79 5.13 -39.94 -5.40
C PRO A 79 6.11 -40.17 -4.23
N ASP A 80 7.07 -41.07 -4.46
CA ASP A 80 8.12 -41.40 -3.50
C ASP A 80 8.90 -40.14 -3.07
N ARG A 81 8.97 -39.90 -1.76
CA ARG A 81 9.57 -38.71 -1.14
C ARG A 81 11.03 -38.92 -0.75
N SER A 82 11.68 -39.98 -1.26
CA SER A 82 13.10 -40.25 -1.07
C SER A 82 13.99 -39.07 -1.49
N ALA A 83 13.72 -38.48 -2.66
CA ALA A 83 14.46 -37.31 -3.17
C ALA A 83 14.37 -36.07 -2.26
N LEU A 84 13.21 -35.83 -1.62
CA LEU A 84 13.01 -34.71 -0.71
C LEU A 84 13.76 -34.93 0.62
N ARG A 85 13.83 -36.19 1.08
CA ARG A 85 14.59 -36.55 2.29
C ARG A 85 16.10 -36.42 2.09
N ASP A 86 16.58 -36.70 0.88
CA ASP A 86 18.00 -36.55 0.55
C ASP A 86 18.38 -35.06 0.38
N GLN A 87 17.47 -34.23 -0.15
CA GLN A 87 17.64 -32.76 -0.15
C GLN A 87 17.70 -32.16 1.25
N ILE A 88 16.82 -32.60 2.16
CA ILE A 88 16.84 -32.12 3.55
C ILE A 88 18.14 -32.55 4.26
N ARG A 89 18.60 -33.79 4.04
CA ARG A 89 19.90 -34.25 4.58
C ARG A 89 21.10 -33.50 4.00
N ALA A 90 21.05 -33.11 2.73
CA ALA A 90 22.09 -32.29 2.13
C ALA A 90 22.15 -30.88 2.75
N ILE A 91 21.00 -30.28 3.07
CA ILE A 91 20.92 -28.97 3.74
C ILE A 91 21.46 -29.07 5.18
N ASP A 92 21.10 -30.11 5.92
CA ASP A 92 21.59 -30.31 7.29
C ASP A 92 23.10 -30.57 7.32
N SER A 93 23.64 -31.33 6.35
CA SER A 93 25.08 -31.53 6.20
C SER A 93 25.85 -30.25 5.87
N TRP A 94 25.22 -29.32 5.15
CA TRP A 94 25.84 -28.04 4.78
C TRP A 94 25.88 -27.08 5.97
N LEU A 95 24.89 -27.14 6.86
CA LEU A 95 24.81 -26.31 8.06
C LEU A 95 25.77 -26.77 9.17
N GLU A 96 26.12 -28.05 9.22
CA GLU A 96 27.13 -28.57 10.16
C GLU A 96 28.57 -28.24 9.73
N GLU A 97 28.85 -28.06 8.43
CA GLU A 97 30.19 -27.65 7.95
C GLU A 97 30.52 -26.17 8.26
N ASP A 98 29.52 -25.30 8.37
CA ASP A 98 29.72 -23.85 8.58
C ASP A 98 29.83 -23.44 10.06
N THR A 99 29.47 -24.34 10.99
CA THR A 99 29.51 -24.06 12.45
C THR A 99 30.70 -24.70 13.17
N GLY A 100 31.48 -25.54 12.48
CA GLY A 100 32.59 -26.31 13.07
C GLY A 100 33.98 -25.77 12.75
N ARG A 101 34.30 -24.51 13.05
CA ARG A 101 35.70 -24.06 12.94
C ARG A 101 36.12 -22.90 13.86
N GLU A 102 35.98 -23.09 15.17
CA GLU A 102 36.93 -22.53 16.14
C GLU A 102 37.19 -23.55 17.25
N ASP A 103 38.28 -24.31 17.11
CA ASP A 103 38.88 -25.01 18.24
C ASP A 103 40.41 -24.91 18.15
N VAL A 104 40.96 -24.15 19.10
CA VAL A 104 42.38 -23.85 19.26
C VAL A 104 43.03 -24.96 20.07
N LYS A 105 43.88 -25.79 19.43
CA LYS A 105 44.99 -26.50 20.11
C LYS A 105 46.22 -26.56 19.20
N GLY A 106 47.31 -26.00 19.70
CA GLY A 106 48.55 -25.78 18.94
C GLY A 106 49.42 -27.01 18.76
N VAL A 107 50.57 -26.81 18.08
CA VAL A 107 51.85 -27.53 18.24
C VAL A 107 52.93 -26.90 17.33
N THR A 108 54.01 -26.46 17.97
CA THR A 108 55.45 -26.44 17.60
C THR A 108 56.04 -25.73 16.35
N ALA A 109 57.02 -24.89 16.69
CA ALA A 109 58.20 -24.37 15.98
C ALA A 109 58.81 -25.12 14.77
N ARG A 110 59.20 -24.36 13.72
CA ARG A 110 60.60 -24.11 13.26
C ARG A 110 60.64 -23.14 12.03
N PRO A 111 61.82 -22.58 11.63
CA PRO A 111 61.93 -21.16 11.23
C PRO A 111 62.42 -20.86 9.79
N ARG A 112 62.37 -19.56 9.45
CA ARG A 112 63.09 -18.78 8.39
C ARG A 112 62.55 -18.99 6.95
N GLN A 113 62.33 -17.96 6.11
CA GLN A 113 63.18 -16.79 5.77
C GLN A 113 62.39 -15.70 4.99
N SER A 114 62.72 -14.41 5.23
CA SER A 114 62.62 -13.18 4.39
C SER A 114 61.49 -13.03 3.35
N ALA A 115 60.75 -11.92 3.24
CA ALA A 115 61.21 -10.55 3.07
C ALA A 115 60.05 -9.52 3.15
N ALA A 116 60.44 -8.23 3.23
CA ALA A 116 59.67 -6.99 3.05
C ALA A 116 58.97 -6.37 4.29
N ARG A 117 59.60 -5.27 4.75
CA ARG A 117 59.20 -4.31 5.78
C ARG A 117 57.95 -3.51 5.37
N ALA A 118 56.97 -3.45 6.27
CA ALA A 118 56.02 -2.34 6.42
C ALA A 118 56.11 -1.84 7.88
N PRO A 119 55.92 -0.54 8.17
CA PRO A 119 56.15 -0.01 9.51
C PRO A 119 55.00 -0.39 10.45
N ALA A 120 55.39 -0.87 11.63
CA ALA A 120 54.53 -1.04 12.78
C ALA A 120 53.99 0.32 13.25
N THR A 121 52.68 0.42 13.49
CA THR A 121 52.05 1.19 14.58
C THR A 121 50.52 1.05 14.53
N LEU A 122 49.99 -0.11 14.92
CA LEU A 122 48.59 -0.22 15.38
C LEU A 122 48.54 -0.95 16.73
N GLN A 123 49.43 -1.91 16.97
CA GLN A 123 49.54 -2.61 18.25
C GLN A 123 50.24 -1.79 19.36
N GLU A 124 51.11 -0.84 19.02
CA GLU A 124 51.71 0.07 20.02
C GLU A 124 50.75 1.20 20.45
N ALA A 125 49.70 1.49 19.67
CA ALA A 125 48.66 2.44 20.05
C ALA A 125 47.68 1.83 21.09
N MET A 126 47.45 0.52 21.03
CA MET A 126 46.57 -0.17 21.97
C MET A 126 47.23 -0.46 23.33
N ALA A 127 48.57 -0.39 23.42
CA ALA A 127 49.32 -0.72 24.64
C ALA A 127 49.66 0.49 25.54
N ARG A 128 49.20 1.71 25.21
CA ARG A 128 49.44 2.93 26.01
C ARG A 128 48.21 3.47 26.77
N GLY A 129 47.06 2.79 26.70
CA GLY A 129 45.81 3.25 27.32
C GLY A 129 45.57 2.69 28.73
N ALA A 130 46.48 2.96 29.68
CA ALA A 130 46.24 2.71 31.11
C ALA A 130 46.55 3.95 31.95
N GLY A 131 46.26 5.12 31.38
CA GLY A 131 46.22 6.40 32.08
C GLY A 131 44.78 6.76 32.44
N ASP A 132 44.11 5.92 33.23
CA ASP A 132 42.66 5.95 33.54
C ASP A 132 42.16 7.25 34.25
N GLY A 133 43.03 8.23 34.48
CA GLY A 133 42.71 9.43 35.25
C GLY A 133 42.48 10.71 34.43
N ASP A 134 43.14 10.86 33.28
CA ASP A 134 43.19 12.16 32.58
C ASP A 134 42.06 12.31 31.54
N ASP A 135 41.71 11.21 30.86
CA ASP A 135 40.67 11.22 29.81
C ASP A 135 39.27 11.53 30.37
N SER A 136 38.95 11.00 31.56
CA SER A 136 37.67 11.27 32.22
C SER A 136 37.48 12.75 32.59
N ALA A 137 38.56 13.43 32.98
CA ALA A 137 38.54 14.86 33.28
C ALA A 137 38.35 15.69 32.00
N ALA A 138 39.04 15.31 30.93
CA ALA A 138 38.90 15.96 29.62
C ALA A 138 37.48 15.79 29.04
N GLU A 139 36.88 14.60 29.18
CA GLU A 139 35.50 14.33 28.79
C GLU A 139 34.49 15.18 29.60
N ALA A 140 34.64 15.22 30.92
CA ALA A 140 33.76 16.01 31.79
C ALA A 140 33.84 17.52 31.46
N GLU A 141 35.06 18.03 31.21
CA GLU A 141 35.28 19.40 30.77
C GLU A 141 34.60 19.68 29.42
N LEU A 142 34.72 18.76 28.47
CA LEU A 142 34.10 18.87 27.14
C LEU A 142 32.58 18.97 27.23
N PHE A 143 31.92 18.07 27.97
CA PHE A 143 30.46 18.09 28.13
C PHE A 143 29.99 19.33 28.89
N SER A 144 30.72 19.75 29.93
CA SER A 144 30.40 20.98 30.65
C SER A 144 30.44 22.21 29.73
N LYS A 145 31.46 22.29 28.85
CA LYS A 145 31.56 23.36 27.85
C LYS A 145 30.43 23.30 26.83
N LEU A 146 30.07 22.12 26.34
CA LEU A 146 28.98 21.97 25.37
C LEU A 146 27.62 22.34 25.96
N GLU A 147 27.37 22.01 27.22
CA GLU A 147 26.12 22.42 27.89
C GLU A 147 26.06 23.92 28.16
N ALA A 148 27.19 24.52 28.56
CA ALA A 148 27.31 25.96 28.67
C ALA A 148 27.01 26.64 27.33
N LEU A 149 27.50 26.08 26.22
CA LEU A 149 27.21 26.59 24.88
C LEU A 149 25.74 26.41 24.49
N LYS A 150 25.11 25.27 24.77
CA LYS A 150 23.68 25.06 24.49
C LYS A 150 22.77 26.04 25.23
N SER A 151 23.21 26.55 26.39
CA SER A 151 22.47 27.59 27.12
C SER A 151 22.61 29.00 26.52
N ARG A 152 23.58 29.22 25.62
CA ARG A 152 23.79 30.52 24.96
C ARG A 152 22.96 30.60 23.68
N GLU A 153 22.25 31.71 23.51
CA GLU A 153 21.41 31.96 22.33
C GLU A 153 22.23 32.11 21.03
N THR A 154 23.48 32.58 21.15
CA THR A 154 24.41 32.69 20.03
C THR A 154 25.78 32.16 20.42
N VAL A 155 26.33 31.27 19.60
CA VAL A 155 27.66 30.68 19.79
C VAL A 155 28.48 30.88 18.51
N PRO A 156 29.70 31.44 18.60
CA PRO A 156 30.57 31.57 17.43
C PRO A 156 30.90 30.20 16.82
N PRO A 157 30.75 30.01 15.49
CA PRO A 157 31.04 28.72 14.83
C PRO A 157 32.45 28.18 15.06
N ALA A 158 33.42 29.07 15.32
CA ALA A 158 34.80 28.70 15.61
C ALA A 158 34.95 27.96 16.95
N GLU A 159 34.23 28.37 18.00
CA GLU A 159 34.26 27.72 19.32
C GLU A 159 33.68 26.30 19.22
N ILE A 160 32.59 26.13 18.46
CA ILE A 160 31.96 24.83 18.25
C ILE A 160 32.90 23.90 17.47
N LYS A 161 33.53 24.40 16.41
CA LYS A 161 34.51 23.63 15.62
C LYS A 161 35.70 23.17 16.46
N GLU A 162 36.19 24.02 17.35
CA GLU A 162 37.27 23.66 18.28
C GLU A 162 36.84 22.52 19.22
N LEU A 163 35.63 22.60 19.79
CA LEU A 163 35.10 21.55 20.65
C LEU A 163 34.87 20.24 19.89
N VAL A 164 34.37 20.30 18.65
CA VAL A 164 34.24 19.11 17.79
C VAL A 164 35.59 18.45 17.56
N ASN A 165 36.63 19.22 17.25
CA ASN A 165 37.97 18.68 17.03
C ASN A 165 38.57 18.08 18.31
N ARG A 166 38.26 18.63 19.48
CA ARG A 166 38.62 18.05 20.78
C ARG A 166 37.81 16.79 21.12
N ALA A 167 36.57 16.70 20.66
CA ALA A 167 35.68 15.57 20.90
C ALA A 167 36.04 14.34 20.06
N LYS A 168 36.41 14.53 18.79
CA LYS A 168 36.74 13.45 17.83
C LYS A 168 37.64 12.33 18.40
N PRO A 169 38.80 12.62 19.04
CA PRO A 169 39.67 11.57 19.57
C PRO A 169 39.11 10.84 20.80
N LEU A 170 38.13 11.42 21.49
CA LEU A 170 37.53 10.84 22.70
C LEU A 170 36.35 9.90 22.36
N LEU A 171 35.76 10.00 21.17
CA LEU A 171 34.56 9.23 20.78
C LEU A 171 34.70 7.71 20.98
N PRO A 172 35.80 7.03 20.62
CA PRO A 172 35.92 5.58 20.78
C PRO A 172 35.92 5.10 22.24
N GLY A 173 36.14 6.00 23.21
CA GLY A 173 36.08 5.71 24.66
C GLY A 173 34.74 6.04 25.31
N MET A 174 33.87 6.78 24.61
CA MET A 174 32.59 7.22 25.16
C MET A 174 31.59 6.08 25.24
N ASN A 175 30.87 6.01 26.36
CA ASN A 175 29.72 5.12 26.48
C ASN A 175 28.51 5.64 25.67
N LEU A 176 27.50 4.80 25.49
CA LEU A 176 26.33 5.09 24.66
C LEU A 176 25.58 6.36 25.10
N GLU A 177 25.44 6.61 26.41
CA GLU A 177 24.78 7.82 26.92
C GLU A 177 25.57 9.07 26.53
N GLN A 178 26.89 9.03 26.65
CA GLN A 178 27.79 10.10 26.24
C GLN A 178 27.71 10.34 24.72
N LEU A 179 27.72 9.27 23.91
CA LEU A 179 27.60 9.37 22.45
C LEU A 179 26.26 10.01 22.03
N VAL A 180 25.14 9.56 22.62
CA VAL A 180 23.81 10.12 22.33
C VAL A 180 23.69 11.57 22.82
N ARG A 181 24.30 11.89 23.97
CA ARG A 181 24.35 13.27 24.48
C ARG A 181 25.19 14.16 23.57
N ALA A 182 26.35 13.69 23.10
CA ALA A 182 27.16 14.42 22.12
C ALA A 182 26.35 14.69 20.84
N LEU A 183 25.73 13.64 20.28
CA LEU A 183 24.90 13.75 19.08
C LEU A 183 23.76 14.78 19.26
N ASP A 184 23.06 14.75 20.40
CA ASP A 184 21.99 15.71 20.71
C ASP A 184 22.50 17.16 20.82
N LEU A 185 23.61 17.38 21.54
CA LEU A 185 24.21 18.70 21.72
C LEU A 185 24.62 19.30 20.37
N PHE A 186 25.33 18.53 19.54
CA PHE A 186 25.81 19.02 18.25
C PHE A 186 24.71 19.15 17.20
N SER A 187 23.66 18.33 17.23
CA SER A 187 22.55 18.41 16.27
C SER A 187 21.78 19.73 16.28
N SER A 188 21.93 20.54 17.33
CA SER A 188 21.25 21.83 17.46
C SER A 188 22.04 23.02 16.96
N SER A 189 23.36 22.90 16.79
CA SER A 189 24.26 24.07 16.75
C SER A 189 25.35 24.01 15.67
N TYR A 190 25.53 22.87 14.98
CA TYR A 190 26.66 22.68 14.07
C TYR A 190 26.32 21.68 12.97
N GLU A 191 26.86 21.85 11.77
CA GLU A 191 26.69 20.90 10.67
C GLU A 191 28.07 20.36 10.23
N ASP A 192 28.55 19.29 10.87
CA ASP A 192 29.77 18.56 10.47
C ASP A 192 29.43 17.09 10.26
N HIS A 193 29.23 16.74 8.99
CA HIS A 193 28.85 15.40 8.55
C HIS A 193 29.89 14.35 8.96
N ASP A 194 31.19 14.66 8.89
CA ASP A 194 32.24 13.72 9.27
C ASP A 194 32.16 13.40 10.76
N PHE A 195 31.91 14.42 11.60
CA PHE A 195 31.74 14.21 13.02
C PHE A 195 30.53 13.34 13.36
N TYR A 196 29.39 13.56 12.69
CA TYR A 196 28.22 12.69 12.85
C TYR A 196 28.52 11.26 12.43
N LEU A 197 29.19 11.05 11.29
CA LEU A 197 29.57 9.72 10.83
C LEU A 197 30.51 9.01 11.81
N HIS A 198 31.40 9.73 12.50
CA HIS A 198 32.23 9.13 13.56
C HIS A 198 31.39 8.67 14.75
N ILE A 199 30.48 9.51 15.25
CA ILE A 199 29.58 9.10 16.35
C ILE A 199 28.71 7.91 15.92
N LEU A 200 28.13 7.99 14.72
CA LEU A 200 27.30 6.93 14.16
C LEU A 200 28.11 5.64 13.93
N GLY A 201 29.41 5.72 13.65
CA GLY A 201 30.28 4.55 13.55
C GLY A 201 30.42 3.77 14.86
N GLU A 202 30.34 4.45 16.01
CA GLU A 202 30.44 3.83 17.34
C GLU A 202 29.11 3.25 17.85
N LEU A 203 27.96 3.77 17.38
CA LEU A 203 26.64 3.33 17.86
C LEU A 203 26.35 1.82 17.68
N PRO A 204 26.67 1.17 16.54
CA PRO A 204 26.39 -0.26 16.35
C PRO A 204 27.08 -1.17 17.35
N VAL A 205 28.26 -0.76 17.84
CA VAL A 205 29.02 -1.53 18.84
C VAL A 205 28.28 -1.57 20.17
N GLN A 206 27.56 -0.50 20.52
CA GLN A 206 26.93 -0.31 21.83
C GLN A 206 25.40 -0.45 21.81
N VAL A 207 24.76 -0.57 20.64
CA VAL A 207 23.29 -0.57 20.50
C VAL A 207 22.60 -1.70 21.26
N ARG A 208 23.29 -2.82 21.51
CA ARG A 208 22.70 -3.98 22.22
C ARG A 208 22.27 -3.65 23.65
N SER A 209 22.93 -2.69 24.29
CA SER A 209 22.62 -2.21 25.64
C SER A 209 21.82 -0.91 25.65
N ILE A 210 21.26 -0.48 24.52
CA ILE A 210 20.46 0.75 24.46
C ILE A 210 19.17 0.62 25.27
N THR A 211 18.86 1.66 26.05
CA THR A 211 17.57 1.77 26.74
C THR A 211 16.49 2.26 25.78
N CYS A 212 15.22 2.14 26.17
CA CYS A 212 14.11 2.60 25.34
C CYS A 212 14.22 4.11 25.10
N GLU A 213 14.60 4.86 26.14
CA GLU A 213 14.73 6.32 26.13
C GLU A 213 15.84 6.77 25.19
N LEU A 214 17.01 6.12 25.26
CA LEU A 214 18.13 6.42 24.38
C LEU A 214 17.81 6.07 22.93
N LEU A 215 17.12 4.95 22.67
CA LEU A 215 16.72 4.57 21.32
C LEU A 215 15.74 5.57 20.71
N THR A 216 14.70 5.96 21.47
CA THR A 216 13.76 7.00 21.04
C THR A 216 14.50 8.32 20.78
N LYS A 217 15.43 8.70 21.66
CA LYS A 217 16.23 9.91 21.49
C LYS A 217 17.12 9.86 20.24
N CYS A 218 17.78 8.73 19.95
CA CYS A 218 18.55 8.53 18.73
C CYS A 218 17.70 8.75 17.47
N LEU A 219 16.51 8.15 17.40
CA LEU A 219 15.60 8.33 16.26
C LEU A 219 15.18 9.79 16.08
N CYS A 220 14.84 10.50 17.16
CA CYS A 220 14.54 11.93 17.11
C CYS A 220 15.74 12.77 16.65
N ILE A 221 16.97 12.40 17.03
CA ILE A 221 18.18 13.10 16.57
C ILE A 221 18.40 12.85 15.07
N LEU A 222 18.32 11.60 14.60
CA LEU A 222 18.44 11.28 13.17
C LEU A 222 17.39 12.03 12.35
N GLN A 223 16.15 12.10 12.83
CA GLN A 223 15.07 12.88 12.22
C GLN A 223 15.44 14.36 12.07
N ARG A 224 15.93 15.00 13.15
CA ARG A 224 16.34 16.42 13.12
C ARG A 224 17.51 16.66 12.16
N LEU A 225 18.47 15.75 12.13
CA LEU A 225 19.62 15.81 11.22
C LEU A 225 19.27 15.42 9.77
N ARG A 226 18.03 14.94 9.52
CA ARG A 226 17.58 14.38 8.24
C ARG A 226 18.50 13.28 7.71
N LEU A 227 19.09 12.49 8.61
CA LEU A 227 19.98 11.38 8.27
C LEU A 227 19.14 10.12 8.03
N ASN A 228 18.79 9.89 6.75
CA ASN A 228 18.08 8.71 6.30
C ASN A 228 19.05 7.57 5.92
N GLU A 229 19.82 7.11 6.89
CA GLU A 229 20.74 6.00 6.70
C GLU A 229 20.02 4.68 7.07
N GLU A 230 19.65 3.91 6.03
CA GLU A 230 18.83 2.70 6.17
C GLU A 230 19.41 1.71 7.19
N THR A 231 20.73 1.55 7.23
CA THR A 231 21.41 0.63 8.15
C THR A 231 21.14 0.95 9.62
N TYR A 232 21.16 2.22 10.01
CA TYR A 232 20.87 2.61 11.41
C TYR A 232 19.39 2.47 11.75
N LEU A 233 18.53 2.78 10.78
CA LEU A 233 17.08 2.66 10.96
C LEU A 233 16.66 1.21 11.07
N GLU A 234 17.25 0.31 10.29
CA GLU A 234 17.06 -1.14 10.43
C GLU A 234 17.59 -1.64 11.79
N LEU A 235 18.78 -1.20 12.20
CA LEU A 235 19.39 -1.57 13.47
C LEU A 235 18.52 -1.15 14.66
N PHE A 236 18.03 0.09 14.69
CA PHE A 236 17.14 0.59 15.74
C PHE A 236 15.77 -0.09 15.71
N SER A 237 15.24 -0.35 14.51
CA SER A 237 13.98 -1.10 14.34
C SER A 237 14.09 -2.51 14.92
N MET A 238 15.18 -3.22 14.60
CA MET A 238 15.44 -4.56 15.13
C MET A 238 15.62 -4.55 16.65
N GLN A 239 16.38 -3.58 17.18
CA GLN A 239 16.58 -3.49 18.62
C GLN A 239 15.28 -3.17 19.36
N ALA A 240 14.48 -2.23 18.87
CA ALA A 240 13.15 -1.93 19.45
C ALA A 240 12.23 -3.15 19.43
N MET A 241 12.22 -3.92 18.33
CA MET A 241 11.48 -5.17 18.23
C MET A 241 11.95 -6.20 19.27
N ASN A 242 13.26 -6.33 19.48
CA ASN A 242 13.82 -7.24 20.49
C ASN A 242 13.41 -6.83 21.91
N MET A 243 13.37 -5.53 22.21
CA MET A 243 12.91 -5.02 23.51
C MET A 243 11.43 -5.34 23.75
N ILE A 244 10.58 -5.18 22.73
CA ILE A 244 9.16 -5.54 22.79
C ILE A 244 8.99 -7.04 23.04
N ARG A 245 9.77 -7.87 22.34
CA ARG A 245 9.73 -9.34 22.50
C ARG A 245 10.26 -9.81 23.85
N ALA A 246 11.30 -9.18 24.39
CA ALA A 246 11.90 -9.57 25.66
C ALA A 246 10.94 -9.40 26.85
N GLN A 247 10.00 -8.45 26.75
CA GLN A 247 8.98 -8.24 27.79
C GLN A 247 7.74 -9.12 27.60
N GLN A 248 7.55 -9.75 26.44
CA GLN A 248 6.49 -10.72 26.27
C GLN A 248 6.86 -11.99 27.05
N PRO A 249 6.07 -12.39 28.06
CA PRO A 249 6.34 -13.64 28.77
C PRO A 249 6.35 -14.80 27.76
N ALA A 250 7.27 -15.77 27.92
CA ALA A 250 7.45 -16.94 27.05
C ALA A 250 6.20 -17.85 26.88
N ALA A 251 5.06 -17.42 27.43
CA ALA A 251 3.82 -18.15 27.59
C ALA A 251 2.92 -18.08 26.35
N ALA A 252 3.30 -18.71 25.23
CA ALA A 252 2.34 -19.12 24.19
C ALA A 252 2.86 -20.13 23.14
N ARG A 253 4.10 -20.61 23.21
CA ARG A 253 4.64 -21.49 22.14
C ARG A 253 4.20 -22.97 22.20
N ALA A 254 3.53 -23.40 23.26
CA ALA A 254 2.91 -24.73 23.29
C ALA A 254 1.44 -24.63 22.88
N PRO A 255 0.97 -25.44 21.90
CA PRO A 255 -0.46 -25.55 21.61
C PRO A 255 -1.16 -26.04 22.88
N ARG A 256 -1.85 -25.14 23.58
CA ARG A 256 -2.63 -25.51 24.75
C ARG A 256 -3.74 -26.44 24.28
N ALA A 257 -3.85 -27.59 24.96
CA ALA A 257 -4.96 -28.51 24.81
C ALA A 257 -6.30 -27.74 24.82
N PRO A 258 -7.30 -28.17 24.02
CA PRO A 258 -8.58 -27.49 23.93
C PRO A 258 -9.18 -27.25 25.32
N ARG A 259 -9.48 -25.98 25.63
CA ARG A 259 -10.02 -25.57 26.93
C ARG A 259 -11.39 -26.22 27.15
N ARG A 260 -11.67 -26.61 28.39
CA ARG A 260 -12.98 -27.14 28.78
C ARG A 260 -14.05 -26.05 28.64
N PRO A 261 -15.25 -26.37 28.11
CA PRO A 261 -16.35 -25.43 28.06
C PRO A 261 -16.74 -25.01 29.49
N GLY A 262 -16.62 -23.71 29.81
CA GLY A 262 -17.06 -23.14 31.09
C GLY A 262 -16.05 -22.28 31.85
N GLU A 263 -14.78 -22.25 31.47
CA GLU A 263 -13.80 -21.34 32.09
C GLU A 263 -13.99 -19.90 31.60
N ALA A 264 -14.33 -19.00 32.53
CA ALA A 264 -14.44 -17.57 32.27
C ALA A 264 -13.12 -17.02 31.69
N LYS A 265 -13.24 -16.18 30.66
CA LYS A 265 -12.11 -15.55 29.98
C LYS A 265 -11.49 -14.50 30.91
N GLU A 266 -10.53 -14.90 31.74
CA GLU A 266 -9.68 -13.94 32.46
C GLU A 266 -9.05 -12.99 31.42
N VAL A 267 -9.38 -11.70 31.54
CA VAL A 267 -8.78 -10.65 30.74
C VAL A 267 -7.28 -10.67 31.02
N PRO A 268 -6.41 -10.84 30.01
CA PRO A 268 -4.97 -10.82 30.21
C PRO A 268 -4.59 -9.54 30.96
N LYS A 269 -3.95 -9.66 32.12
CA LYS A 269 -3.32 -8.52 32.78
C LYS A 269 -2.32 -7.94 31.79
N ALA A 270 -2.59 -6.73 31.32
CA ALA A 270 -1.72 -6.01 30.40
C ALA A 270 -0.32 -5.94 31.00
N THR A 271 0.62 -6.66 30.38
CA THR A 271 2.03 -6.49 30.69
C THR A 271 2.42 -5.10 30.20
N LEU A 272 3.08 -4.31 31.06
CA LEU A 272 3.55 -2.98 30.72
C LEU A 272 4.45 -3.08 29.47
N ALA A 273 4.11 -2.34 28.42
CA ALA A 273 4.92 -2.27 27.21
C ALA A 273 6.29 -1.63 27.52
N PRO A 274 7.36 -1.99 26.79
CA PRO A 274 8.70 -1.43 27.06
C PRO A 274 8.80 0.06 26.76
N PHE A 275 7.96 0.53 25.84
CA PHE A 275 7.90 1.91 25.40
C PHE A 275 6.66 2.57 25.98
N SER A 276 6.82 3.77 26.54
CA SER A 276 5.67 4.61 26.88
C SER A 276 4.93 5.05 25.61
N GLY A 277 3.65 5.41 25.74
CA GLY A 277 2.87 5.90 24.60
C GLY A 277 3.53 7.12 23.92
N ARG A 278 4.07 8.04 24.71
CA ARG A 278 4.85 9.19 24.21
C ARG A 278 6.05 8.78 23.37
N MET A 279 6.79 7.77 23.82
CA MET A 279 7.98 7.28 23.11
C MET A 279 7.60 6.61 21.79
N LEU A 280 6.51 5.83 21.77
CA LEU A 280 5.98 5.24 20.54
C LEU A 280 5.56 6.33 19.54
N VAL A 281 4.92 7.42 20.00
CA VAL A 281 4.58 8.57 19.15
C VAL A 281 5.85 9.22 18.57
N GLN A 282 6.85 9.49 19.41
CA GLN A 282 8.11 10.10 18.97
C GLN A 282 8.87 9.22 17.96
N MET A 283 8.94 7.91 18.22
CA MET A 283 9.52 6.96 17.28
C MET A 283 8.74 6.94 15.97
N GLY A 284 7.42 6.83 16.02
CA GLY A 284 6.57 6.80 14.83
C GLY A 284 6.71 8.06 13.97
N ASN A 285 6.80 9.24 14.59
CA ASN A 285 7.05 10.50 13.90
C ASN A 285 8.43 10.50 13.23
N SER A 286 9.45 10.06 13.95
CA SER A 286 10.83 9.99 13.44
C SER A 286 10.92 9.08 12.23
N LEU A 287 10.40 7.85 12.36
CA LEU A 287 10.42 6.83 11.32
C LEU A 287 9.63 7.28 10.08
N THR A 288 8.46 7.90 10.28
CA THR A 288 7.63 8.35 9.15
C THR A 288 8.29 9.49 8.38
N GLN A 289 8.99 10.41 9.05
CA GLN A 289 9.66 11.53 8.40
C GLN A 289 10.98 11.13 7.74
N LEU A 290 11.69 10.14 8.29
CA LEU A 290 12.92 9.63 7.68
C LEU A 290 12.66 8.80 6.42
N ALA A 291 11.41 8.47 6.09
CA ALA A 291 11.00 7.81 4.84
C ALA A 291 11.75 6.50 4.53
N ALA A 292 12.26 5.81 5.55
CA ALA A 292 13.02 4.58 5.35
C ALA A 292 12.12 3.38 5.11
N LYS A 293 12.64 2.43 4.33
CA LYS A 293 12.05 1.10 4.20
C LYS A 293 12.31 0.33 5.49
N HIS A 294 11.31 0.25 6.35
CA HIS A 294 11.41 -0.55 7.57
C HIS A 294 11.08 -2.02 7.29
N PRO A 295 11.73 -2.97 7.98
CA PRO A 295 11.32 -4.36 7.94
C PRO A 295 9.83 -4.49 8.29
N SER A 296 9.04 -5.16 7.44
CA SER A 296 7.58 -5.30 7.62
C SER A 296 7.22 -5.80 9.02
N ARG A 297 7.95 -6.81 9.49
CA ARG A 297 7.81 -7.37 10.85
C ARG A 297 7.97 -6.35 11.97
N PHE A 298 8.80 -5.32 11.79
CA PHE A 298 8.96 -4.27 12.79
C PHE A 298 7.73 -3.37 12.81
N MET A 299 7.24 -2.97 11.64
CA MET A 299 6.06 -2.13 11.54
C MET A 299 4.83 -2.79 12.16
N ASP A 300 4.65 -4.10 11.96
CA ASP A 300 3.54 -4.86 12.58
C ASP A 300 3.60 -4.79 14.11
N VAL A 301 4.78 -5.08 14.68
CA VAL A 301 4.99 -5.08 16.14
C VAL A 301 4.87 -3.67 16.71
N PHE A 302 5.44 -2.67 16.04
CA PHE A 302 5.36 -1.27 16.43
C PHE A 302 3.91 -0.77 16.43
N GLN A 303 3.15 -1.08 15.38
CA GLN A 303 1.74 -0.71 15.27
C GLN A 303 0.88 -1.39 16.34
N GLU A 304 1.13 -2.66 16.64
CA GLU A 304 0.44 -3.35 17.74
C GLU A 304 0.69 -2.63 19.07
N GLN A 305 1.94 -2.28 19.38
CA GLN A 305 2.26 -1.54 20.62
C GLN A 305 1.63 -0.15 20.63
N LEU A 306 1.66 0.57 19.50
CA LEU A 306 1.05 1.90 19.40
C LEU A 306 -0.48 1.81 19.55
N ALA A 307 -1.13 0.82 18.95
CA ALA A 307 -2.58 0.59 19.12
C ALA A 307 -2.97 0.33 20.58
N LEU A 308 -2.13 -0.41 21.32
CA LEU A 308 -2.33 -0.62 22.77
C LEU A 308 -2.10 0.66 23.58
N ALA A 309 -1.21 1.54 23.12
CA ALA A 309 -0.91 2.81 23.79
C ALA A 309 -1.93 3.92 23.51
N ILE A 310 -2.59 3.93 22.34
CA ILE A 310 -3.54 4.99 21.90
C ILE A 310 -4.58 5.34 23.00
N PRO A 311 -5.27 4.38 23.64
CA PRO A 311 -6.26 4.70 24.68
C PRO A 311 -5.67 5.32 25.95
N LEU A 312 -4.35 5.25 26.11
CA LEU A 312 -3.60 5.72 27.29
C LEU A 312 -2.83 7.01 27.01
N LEU A 313 -2.87 7.54 25.79
CA LEU A 313 -2.18 8.78 25.43
C LEU A 313 -2.81 9.97 26.15
N SER A 314 -1.97 10.82 26.73
CA SER A 314 -2.40 12.11 27.24
C SER A 314 -2.78 13.04 26.07
N LYS A 315 -3.43 14.15 26.38
CA LYS A 315 -3.73 15.18 25.38
C LYS A 315 -2.43 15.71 24.75
N GLU A 316 -1.43 15.93 25.59
CA GLU A 316 -0.10 16.39 25.19
C GLU A 316 0.59 15.40 24.25
N ASP A 317 0.45 14.09 24.49
CA ASP A 317 1.01 13.07 23.59
C ASP A 317 0.28 13.03 22.24
N CYS A 318 -1.04 13.23 22.24
CA CYS A 318 -1.84 13.34 21.01
C CYS A 318 -1.45 14.57 20.18
N GLU A 319 -1.17 15.71 20.83
CA GLU A 319 -0.69 16.94 20.17
C GLU A 319 0.71 16.76 19.54
N LEU A 320 1.50 15.79 20.01
CA LEU A 320 2.79 15.44 19.42
C LEU A 320 2.68 14.56 18.17
N VAL A 321 1.53 13.93 17.91
CA VAL A 321 1.37 13.01 16.77
C VAL A 321 1.46 13.80 15.47
N SER A 322 2.46 13.52 14.64
CA SER A 322 2.58 14.15 13.32
C SER A 322 1.42 13.70 12.43
N PRO A 323 0.93 14.56 11.51
CA PRO A 323 -0.10 14.16 10.54
C PRO A 323 0.31 12.92 9.75
N ALA A 324 1.61 12.77 9.45
CA ALA A 324 2.14 11.60 8.76
C ALA A 324 2.01 10.31 9.59
N LEU A 325 2.24 10.36 10.91
CA LEU A 325 2.04 9.22 11.83
C LEU A 325 0.54 8.96 12.07
N ALA A 326 -0.26 10.00 12.27
CA ALA A 326 -1.70 9.89 12.43
C ALA A 326 -2.32 9.22 11.20
N THR A 327 -1.95 9.69 10.01
CA THR A 327 -2.34 9.05 8.75
C THR A 327 -1.75 7.66 8.65
N SER A 328 -0.53 7.37 9.14
CA SER A 328 0.03 6.01 9.11
C SER A 328 -0.61 5.01 10.05
N GLN A 329 -1.18 5.46 11.16
CA GLN A 329 -2.03 4.63 12.00
C GLN A 329 -3.41 4.46 11.36
N LEU A 330 -3.93 5.52 10.73
CA LEU A 330 -5.11 5.42 9.86
C LEU A 330 -4.85 4.57 8.59
N ARG A 331 -3.59 4.34 8.19
CA ARG A 331 -3.18 3.57 6.99
C ARG A 331 -3.51 2.08 7.09
N PHE A 332 -3.54 1.49 8.28
CA PHE A 332 -3.90 0.07 8.46
C PHE A 332 -5.35 -0.12 8.89
N VAL A 333 -5.97 0.89 9.50
CA VAL A 333 -7.37 0.76 9.94
C VAL A 333 -8.36 1.00 8.78
N ASN A 334 -7.99 1.71 7.70
CA ASN A 334 -9.00 2.23 6.75
C ASN A 334 -9.32 1.42 5.49
N LEU A 335 -8.52 0.44 5.06
CA LEU A 335 -8.94 -0.42 3.93
C LEU A 335 -8.85 -1.92 4.23
N ALA A 336 -8.02 -2.33 5.19
CA ALA A 336 -7.76 -3.74 5.46
C ALA A 336 -8.12 -4.21 6.89
N GLN A 337 -8.50 -3.33 7.81
CA GLN A 337 -9.13 -3.76 9.07
C GLN A 337 -10.65 -3.55 9.05
N PRO A 338 -11.43 -4.50 9.58
CA PRO A 338 -12.87 -4.32 9.81
C PRO A 338 -13.08 -3.27 10.90
N GLY A 339 -13.07 -1.98 10.56
CA GLY A 339 -13.08 -0.92 11.58
C GLY A 339 -13.23 0.53 11.12
N ALA A 340 -12.25 1.12 10.43
CA ALA A 340 -12.24 2.58 10.25
C ALA A 340 -12.96 3.07 8.99
N LEU A 341 -13.01 2.27 7.92
CA LEU A 341 -13.95 2.46 6.83
C LEU A 341 -14.88 1.26 6.81
N LYS A 342 -16.10 1.42 7.31
CA LYS A 342 -17.14 0.37 7.23
C LYS A 342 -17.74 0.27 5.82
N ALA A 343 -16.90 0.44 4.80
CA ALA A 343 -17.26 0.39 3.39
C ALA A 343 -16.52 -0.75 2.70
N ASP A 344 -17.27 -1.56 1.97
CA ASP A 344 -16.77 -2.65 1.14
C ASP A 344 -16.29 -2.10 -0.21
N ILE A 345 -15.10 -1.46 -0.17
CA ILE A 345 -14.40 -0.96 -1.34
C ILE A 345 -13.59 -2.09 -1.96
N LYS A 346 -13.64 -2.23 -3.29
CA LYS A 346 -12.71 -3.10 -4.01
C LYS A 346 -11.98 -2.37 -5.11
N LEU A 347 -10.78 -2.83 -5.37
CA LEU A 347 -9.89 -2.27 -6.36
C LEU A 347 -9.99 -3.04 -7.66
N VAL A 348 -9.80 -2.35 -8.76
CA VAL A 348 -9.91 -2.88 -10.11
C VAL A 348 -8.55 -3.36 -10.57
N GLN A 349 -8.49 -4.60 -11.05
CA GLN A 349 -7.25 -5.17 -11.56
C GLN A 349 -6.88 -4.57 -12.94
N PRO A 350 -5.59 -4.27 -13.19
CA PRO A 350 -5.13 -3.77 -14.48
C PRO A 350 -5.54 -4.66 -15.67
N GLU A 351 -5.44 -5.98 -15.51
CA GLU A 351 -5.74 -6.99 -16.53
C GLU A 351 -7.22 -6.95 -16.92
N PHE A 352 -8.09 -6.65 -15.95
CA PHE A 352 -9.51 -6.51 -16.20
C PHE A 352 -9.83 -5.29 -17.07
N LEU A 353 -9.18 -4.14 -16.82
CA LEU A 353 -9.33 -2.96 -17.66
C LEU A 353 -8.85 -3.22 -19.10
N ARG A 354 -7.70 -3.89 -19.27
CA ARG A 354 -7.22 -4.31 -20.59
C ARG A 354 -8.19 -5.25 -21.29
N LYS A 355 -8.75 -6.22 -20.55
CA LYS A 355 -9.77 -7.16 -21.06
C LYS A 355 -11.02 -6.42 -21.54
N LEU A 356 -11.55 -5.47 -20.76
CA LEU A 356 -12.72 -4.67 -21.16
C LEU A 356 -12.43 -3.90 -22.46
N HIS A 357 -11.29 -3.23 -22.53
CA HIS A 357 -10.88 -2.45 -23.71
C HIS A 357 -10.72 -3.34 -24.95
N ALA A 358 -10.03 -4.48 -24.82
CA ALA A 358 -9.84 -5.44 -25.92
C ALA A 358 -11.17 -6.01 -26.44
N GLN A 359 -12.16 -6.16 -25.56
CA GLN A 359 -13.51 -6.64 -25.90
C GLN A 359 -14.44 -5.53 -26.42
N GLY A 360 -13.97 -4.27 -26.48
CA GLY A 360 -14.81 -3.12 -26.85
C GLY A 360 -15.93 -2.83 -25.83
N ARG A 361 -15.83 -3.38 -24.61
CA ARG A 361 -16.76 -3.16 -23.50
C ARG A 361 -16.43 -1.85 -22.80
N VAL A 362 -17.41 -1.33 -22.08
CA VAL A 362 -17.26 -0.15 -21.23
C VAL A 362 -17.14 -0.57 -19.76
N TRP A 363 -16.88 0.39 -18.87
CA TRP A 363 -16.84 0.12 -17.42
C TRP A 363 -18.16 -0.49 -16.93
N PRO A 364 -18.15 -1.68 -16.32
CA PRO A 364 -19.33 -2.23 -15.68
C PRO A 364 -19.55 -1.57 -14.31
N ARG A 365 -20.77 -1.70 -13.78
CA ARG A 365 -21.02 -1.35 -12.38
C ARG A 365 -20.24 -2.29 -11.47
N ARG A 366 -19.91 -1.84 -10.25
CA ARG A 366 -19.33 -2.69 -9.19
C ARG A 366 -20.00 -4.07 -9.09
N GLN A 367 -21.33 -4.13 -9.08
CA GLN A 367 -22.09 -5.37 -8.96
C GLN A 367 -21.87 -6.36 -10.12
N GLU A 368 -21.67 -5.84 -11.33
CA GLU A 368 -21.44 -6.67 -12.52
C GLU A 368 -19.99 -7.12 -12.58
N ALA A 369 -19.06 -6.23 -12.21
CA ALA A 369 -17.64 -6.54 -12.15
C ALA A 369 -17.36 -7.67 -11.14
N GLU A 370 -18.10 -7.75 -10.03
CA GLU A 370 -17.91 -8.80 -9.00
C GLU A 370 -18.19 -10.21 -9.51
N LEU A 371 -18.95 -10.33 -10.60
CA LEU A 371 -19.25 -11.62 -11.22
C LEU A 371 -18.12 -12.12 -12.12
N GLU A 372 -17.14 -11.25 -12.45
CA GLU A 372 -16.00 -11.62 -13.27
C GLU A 372 -14.79 -11.98 -12.40
N GLU A 373 -14.35 -13.23 -12.51
CA GLU A 373 -13.18 -13.72 -11.79
C GLU A 373 -11.94 -12.88 -12.13
N GLY A 374 -11.21 -12.47 -11.09
CA GLY A 374 -10.02 -11.63 -11.22
C GLY A 374 -10.30 -10.17 -11.60
N ALA A 375 -11.56 -9.73 -11.71
CA ALA A 375 -11.86 -8.32 -12.02
C ALA A 375 -11.54 -7.38 -10.88
N LEU A 376 -11.85 -7.82 -9.66
CA LEU A 376 -11.84 -7.00 -8.46
C LEU A 376 -11.03 -7.64 -7.35
N TYR A 377 -10.43 -6.77 -6.55
CA TYR A 377 -9.49 -7.13 -5.51
C TYR A 377 -9.89 -6.51 -4.18
N THR A 378 -9.84 -7.29 -3.10
CA THR A 378 -10.02 -6.77 -1.75
C THR A 378 -8.64 -6.63 -1.10
N PRO A 379 -8.21 -5.40 -0.79
CA PRO A 379 -6.97 -5.14 -0.06
C PRO A 379 -6.86 -5.98 1.22
N ARG A 380 -5.71 -6.65 1.41
CA ARG A 380 -5.30 -7.20 2.70
C ARG A 380 -4.11 -6.39 3.21
N ALA A 381 -3.97 -6.35 4.53
CA ALA A 381 -2.93 -5.55 5.19
C ALA A 381 -1.50 -5.96 4.80
N THR A 382 -1.32 -7.21 4.35
CA THR A 382 -0.03 -7.81 4.01
C THR A 382 0.37 -7.62 2.56
N ASP A 383 -0.49 -7.06 1.72
CA ASP A 383 -0.28 -7.06 0.28
C ASP A 383 0.58 -5.86 -0.14
N ASP A 384 1.58 -6.14 -0.98
CA ASP A 384 2.53 -5.14 -1.46
C ASP A 384 2.12 -4.58 -2.83
N PHE A 385 0.91 -4.03 -2.95
CA PHE A 385 0.48 -3.33 -4.17
C PHE A 385 0.23 -1.84 -3.94
N LYS A 386 0.34 -1.06 -5.02
CA LYS A 386 0.01 0.37 -5.04
C LYS A 386 -1.40 0.59 -5.55
N VAL A 387 -2.20 1.33 -4.79
CA VAL A 387 -3.52 1.80 -5.23
C VAL A 387 -3.38 3.05 -6.07
N ILE A 388 -3.87 3.04 -7.32
CA ILE A 388 -3.91 4.22 -8.19
C ILE A 388 -5.35 4.74 -8.24
N PRO A 389 -5.67 5.86 -7.57
CA PRO A 389 -6.99 6.46 -7.68
C PRO A 389 -7.16 7.12 -9.05
N VAL A 390 -8.33 6.93 -9.67
CA VAL A 390 -8.68 7.50 -10.96
C VAL A 390 -9.84 8.47 -10.77
N SER A 391 -9.55 9.76 -10.89
CA SER A 391 -10.56 10.81 -10.97
C SER A 391 -11.00 10.98 -12.43
N HIS A 392 -12.28 10.76 -12.70
CA HIS A 392 -12.83 10.72 -14.05
C HIS A 392 -14.15 11.49 -14.17
N CYS A 393 -14.54 11.81 -15.40
CA CYS A 393 -15.82 12.48 -15.65
C CYS A 393 -16.97 11.49 -15.64
N TRP A 394 -18.14 11.93 -15.19
CA TRP A 394 -19.41 11.28 -15.51
C TRP A 394 -19.98 11.86 -16.81
N GLU A 395 -19.83 11.20 -17.96
CA GLU A 395 -20.26 11.74 -19.25
C GLU A 395 -21.77 11.75 -19.47
N THR A 396 -22.50 10.90 -18.76
CA THR A 396 -23.96 10.99 -18.64
C THR A 396 -24.37 10.86 -17.18
N MET A 397 -25.64 11.11 -16.87
CA MET A 397 -26.17 10.91 -15.51
C MET A 397 -26.11 9.43 -15.10
N GLU A 398 -26.25 8.51 -16.06
CA GLU A 398 -26.41 7.09 -15.82
C GLU A 398 -25.09 6.32 -15.88
N HIS A 399 -24.11 6.81 -16.64
CA HIS A 399 -22.87 6.08 -16.89
C HIS A 399 -21.68 7.03 -17.07
N PRO A 400 -20.52 6.74 -16.46
CA PRO A 400 -19.37 7.63 -16.56
C PRO A 400 -18.68 7.60 -17.93
N ASP A 401 -18.54 6.43 -18.55
CA ASP A 401 -17.85 6.26 -19.83
C ASP A 401 -18.66 5.42 -20.84
N PRO A 402 -19.83 5.89 -21.31
CA PRO A 402 -20.72 5.09 -22.14
C PRO A 402 -20.15 4.82 -23.55
N CYS A 403 -19.14 5.58 -23.97
CA CYS A 403 -18.45 5.37 -25.24
C CYS A 403 -17.21 4.48 -25.12
N GLY A 404 -16.68 4.25 -23.90
CA GLY A 404 -15.43 3.51 -23.69
C GLY A 404 -14.16 4.35 -23.94
N PHE A 405 -14.32 5.67 -24.08
CA PHE A 405 -13.23 6.57 -24.40
C PHE A 405 -12.30 6.73 -23.18
N GLN A 406 -12.87 6.96 -21.99
CA GLN A 406 -12.04 7.13 -20.79
C GLN A 406 -11.26 5.84 -20.46
N LEU A 407 -11.88 4.67 -20.62
CA LEU A 407 -11.23 3.37 -20.52
C LEU A 407 -10.06 3.22 -21.51
N GLU A 408 -10.28 3.55 -22.79
CA GLU A 408 -9.23 3.50 -23.81
C GLU A 408 -8.03 4.37 -23.42
N GLN A 409 -8.28 5.58 -22.93
CA GLN A 409 -7.20 6.50 -22.53
C GLN A 409 -6.44 5.99 -21.30
N LEU A 410 -7.17 5.40 -20.33
CA LEU A 410 -6.58 4.78 -19.16
C LEU A 410 -5.68 3.60 -19.55
N VAL A 411 -6.19 2.65 -20.34
CA VAL A 411 -5.43 1.45 -20.78
C VAL A 411 -4.21 1.85 -21.61
N ARG A 412 -4.35 2.76 -22.57
CA ARG A 412 -3.20 3.26 -23.35
C ARG A 412 -2.12 3.84 -22.44
N THR A 413 -2.51 4.55 -21.40
CA THR A 413 -1.58 5.16 -20.44
C THR A 413 -0.88 4.10 -19.60
N MET A 414 -1.62 3.10 -19.11
CA MET A 414 -1.07 1.94 -18.39
C MET A 414 0.00 1.22 -19.22
N ASP A 415 -0.33 0.89 -20.47
CA ASP A 415 0.56 0.15 -21.36
C ASP A 415 1.82 0.95 -21.69
N CYS A 416 1.72 2.27 -21.73
CA CYS A 416 2.88 3.14 -21.92
C CYS A 416 3.77 3.17 -20.69
N PHE A 417 3.23 3.34 -19.49
CA PHE A 417 4.04 3.30 -18.28
C PHE A 417 4.75 1.95 -18.12
N ALA A 418 4.05 0.84 -18.40
CA ALA A 418 4.65 -0.50 -18.39
C ALA A 418 5.77 -0.66 -19.44
N ALA A 419 5.63 -0.05 -20.61
CA ALA A 419 6.63 -0.15 -21.68
C ALA A 419 7.92 0.66 -21.43
N PHE A 420 7.85 1.70 -20.59
CA PHE A 420 8.98 2.61 -20.33
C PHE A 420 9.68 2.37 -18.99
N ASP A 421 9.25 1.36 -18.21
CA ASP A 421 9.81 1.03 -16.91
C ASP A 421 10.04 2.28 -16.04
N LEU A 422 9.05 3.18 -16.05
CA LEU A 422 9.13 4.44 -15.34
C LEU A 422 8.97 4.17 -13.84
N ASP A 423 10.10 3.85 -13.21
CA ASP A 423 10.25 3.64 -11.78
C ASP A 423 9.46 4.68 -10.98
N GLY A 424 8.53 4.19 -10.15
CA GLY A 424 7.70 5.02 -9.26
C GLY A 424 6.33 5.46 -9.79
N PHE A 425 5.99 5.22 -11.07
CA PHE A 425 4.69 5.62 -11.64
C PHE A 425 3.70 4.48 -11.85
N PHE A 426 4.21 3.32 -12.25
CA PHE A 426 3.43 2.10 -12.41
C PHE A 426 4.29 0.96 -11.87
N VAL A 427 3.81 0.31 -10.80
CA VAL A 427 4.47 -0.85 -10.21
C VAL A 427 3.79 -2.09 -10.79
N ASP A 428 4.56 -3.14 -11.09
CA ASP A 428 4.01 -4.41 -11.57
C ASP A 428 2.91 -4.99 -10.64
N ASN A 429 2.87 -4.52 -9.39
CA ASN A 429 1.80 -4.78 -8.43
C ASN A 429 0.99 -3.51 -8.17
N ALA A 430 0.11 -3.12 -9.10
CA ALA A 430 -0.79 -1.97 -8.96
C ALA A 430 -2.26 -2.38 -9.10
N ALA A 431 -3.14 -1.71 -8.37
CA ALA A 431 -4.58 -1.86 -8.49
C ALA A 431 -5.25 -0.49 -8.53
N PHE A 432 -6.37 -0.36 -9.23
CA PHE A 432 -7.02 0.93 -9.44
C PHE A 432 -8.20 1.14 -8.50
N PHE A 433 -8.33 2.36 -7.98
CA PHE A 433 -9.60 2.80 -7.40
C PHE A 433 -10.34 3.64 -8.43
N ILE A 434 -11.45 3.12 -8.94
CA ILE A 434 -12.33 3.79 -9.91
C ILE A 434 -13.71 3.81 -9.27
N ASP A 435 -14.19 4.97 -8.81
CA ASP A 435 -15.37 5.06 -7.93
C ASP A 435 -16.59 4.24 -8.42
N TYR A 436 -16.85 4.26 -9.72
CA TYR A 436 -17.96 3.57 -10.39
C TYR A 436 -17.84 2.04 -10.32
N ILE A 437 -16.63 1.50 -10.47
CA ILE A 437 -16.35 0.07 -10.46
C ILE A 437 -15.96 -0.41 -9.05
N SER A 438 -15.49 0.49 -8.19
CA SER A 438 -14.99 0.21 -6.83
C SER A 438 -16.06 0.32 -5.75
N LEU A 439 -17.13 1.09 -5.98
CA LEU A 439 -18.25 1.30 -5.05
C LEU A 439 -19.57 0.80 -5.64
N TYR A 440 -20.48 0.33 -4.78
CA TYR A 440 -21.81 -0.13 -5.24
C TYR A 440 -22.59 0.98 -5.96
N GLN A 441 -23.05 0.71 -7.18
CA GLN A 441 -23.80 1.66 -7.99
C GLN A 441 -25.30 1.44 -7.86
N TYR A 442 -26.11 2.41 -8.27
CA TYR A 442 -27.56 2.26 -8.23
C TYR A 442 -28.05 1.18 -9.25
N PRO A 443 -29.11 0.41 -8.96
CA PRO A 443 -29.80 0.25 -7.69
C PRO A 443 -28.96 -0.60 -6.73
N ARG A 444 -28.93 -0.17 -5.46
CA ARG A 444 -28.23 -0.88 -4.38
C ARG A 444 -29.23 -1.69 -3.58
N SER A 445 -28.84 -2.89 -3.17
CA SER A 445 -29.66 -3.65 -2.23
C SER A 445 -29.74 -2.91 -0.88
N PRO A 446 -30.92 -2.87 -0.24
CA PRO A 446 -31.06 -2.32 1.09
C PRO A 446 -30.14 -3.05 2.10
N GLY A 447 -29.64 -2.31 3.10
CA GLY A 447 -28.69 -2.85 4.07
C GLY A 447 -27.25 -2.73 3.56
N HIS A 448 -26.60 -3.85 3.27
CA HIS A 448 -25.15 -3.89 3.03
C HIS A 448 -24.65 -2.94 1.93
N GLN A 449 -25.24 -2.99 0.72
CA GLN A 449 -24.71 -2.19 -0.40
C GLN A 449 -24.93 -0.70 -0.19
N GLU A 450 -26.11 -0.29 0.30
CA GLU A 450 -26.42 1.10 0.59
C GLU A 450 -25.59 1.64 1.76
N ASP A 451 -25.43 0.87 2.85
CA ASP A 451 -24.63 1.28 4.02
C ASP A 451 -23.15 1.40 3.65
N SER A 452 -22.63 0.45 2.88
CA SER A 452 -21.27 0.46 2.35
C SER A 452 -21.04 1.67 1.45
N PHE A 453 -21.94 1.95 0.51
CA PHE A 453 -21.84 3.12 -0.36
C PHE A 453 -21.84 4.42 0.43
N ARG A 454 -22.76 4.58 1.39
CA ARG A 454 -22.81 5.78 2.25
C ARG A 454 -21.56 5.92 3.11
N ALA A 455 -21.02 4.82 3.62
CA ALA A 455 -19.77 4.84 4.37
C ALA A 455 -18.61 5.30 3.49
N ALA A 456 -18.49 4.80 2.26
CA ALA A 456 -17.48 5.26 1.30
C ALA A 456 -17.64 6.74 0.96
N MET A 457 -18.85 7.20 0.65
CA MET A 457 -19.12 8.60 0.29
C MET A 457 -18.74 9.58 1.41
N ARG A 458 -18.90 9.21 2.68
CA ARG A 458 -18.50 10.04 3.83
C ARG A 458 -16.98 10.15 4.01
N ALA A 459 -16.21 9.35 3.31
CA ALA A 459 -14.77 9.28 3.47
C ALA A 459 -14.04 9.19 2.11
N MET A 460 -14.69 9.68 1.06
CA MET A 460 -14.14 9.67 -0.31
C MET A 460 -12.80 10.39 -0.41
N HIS A 461 -12.60 11.45 0.38
CA HIS A 461 -11.34 12.19 0.45
C HIS A 461 -10.14 11.28 0.77
N LEU A 462 -10.32 10.22 1.56
CA LEU A 462 -9.25 9.27 1.89
C LEU A 462 -8.76 8.48 0.68
N CYS A 463 -9.63 8.26 -0.31
CA CYS A 463 -9.27 7.54 -1.53
C CYS A 463 -8.42 8.39 -2.48
N TYR A 464 -8.47 9.73 -2.35
CA TYR A 464 -7.77 10.66 -3.25
C TYR A 464 -6.68 11.50 -2.58
N ALA A 465 -6.53 11.47 -1.25
CA ALA A 465 -5.62 12.34 -0.52
C ALA A 465 -4.11 12.03 -0.69
N ASN A 466 -3.72 10.97 -1.43
CA ASN A 466 -2.34 10.61 -1.82
C ASN A 466 -1.26 10.70 -0.72
N SER A 467 -1.61 10.40 0.53
CA SER A 467 -0.71 10.55 1.69
C SER A 467 -0.23 9.21 2.29
N GLY A 468 -0.53 8.08 1.64
CA GLY A 468 -0.27 6.73 2.17
C GLY A 468 0.77 5.93 1.40
N SER A 469 1.58 5.12 2.10
CA SER A 469 2.57 4.21 1.52
C SER A 469 1.98 3.11 0.63
N GLY A 470 0.69 2.78 0.77
CA GLY A 470 -0.04 1.84 -0.10
C GLY A 470 -0.76 2.49 -1.29
N PHE A 471 -0.77 3.82 -1.38
CA PHE A 471 -1.28 4.53 -2.54
C PHE A 471 -0.13 4.90 -3.47
N SER A 472 -0.42 5.01 -4.76
CA SER A 472 0.44 5.70 -5.69
C SER A 472 0.59 7.14 -5.23
N THR A 473 1.77 7.70 -5.45
CA THR A 473 2.01 9.12 -5.23
C THR A 473 1.00 9.96 -6.00
N TYR A 474 0.49 9.50 -7.16
CA TYR A 474 -0.34 10.30 -8.06
C TYR A 474 -1.78 9.79 -8.20
N VAL A 475 -2.75 10.72 -8.17
CA VAL A 475 -4.12 10.48 -8.65
C VAL A 475 -4.11 10.68 -10.16
N TRP A 476 -4.61 9.70 -10.89
CA TRP A 476 -4.74 9.77 -12.33
C TRP A 476 -6.05 10.48 -12.71
N ARG A 477 -5.95 11.51 -13.55
CA ARG A 477 -7.07 12.37 -13.92
C ARG A 477 -7.40 12.22 -15.40
N ILE A 478 -8.66 11.94 -15.69
CA ILE A 478 -9.20 11.87 -17.04
C ILE A 478 -10.11 13.09 -17.24
N GLU A 479 -9.54 14.17 -17.77
CA GLU A 479 -10.25 15.47 -17.87
C GLU A 479 -11.08 15.64 -19.16
N LYS A 480 -10.77 14.85 -20.21
CA LYS A 480 -11.41 15.01 -21.52
C LYS A 480 -12.61 14.08 -21.65
N LEU A 481 -13.73 14.65 -22.07
CA LEU A 481 -14.92 13.91 -22.47
C LEU A 481 -14.71 13.26 -23.84
N THR A 482 -15.49 12.22 -24.15
CA THR A 482 -15.57 11.63 -25.48
C THR A 482 -15.77 12.70 -26.56
N PRO A 483 -14.93 12.75 -27.61
CA PRO A 483 -15.12 13.69 -28.71
C PRO A 483 -16.50 13.50 -29.36
N GLN A 484 -17.16 14.61 -29.70
CA GLN A 484 -18.52 14.58 -30.27
C GLN A 484 -18.61 13.74 -31.55
N SER A 485 -17.55 13.72 -32.37
CA SER A 485 -17.47 12.87 -33.57
C SER A 485 -17.47 11.38 -33.25
N VAL A 486 -16.77 10.97 -32.19
CA VAL A 486 -16.72 9.58 -31.71
C VAL A 486 -18.09 9.18 -31.15
N ARG A 487 -18.70 10.06 -30.33
CA ARG A 487 -20.05 9.81 -29.79
C ARG A 487 -21.09 9.70 -30.91
N ALA A 488 -21.08 10.62 -31.88
CA ALA A 488 -22.01 10.60 -33.00
C ALA A 488 -21.87 9.33 -33.85
N ARG A 489 -20.65 8.84 -34.05
CA ARG A 489 -20.41 7.56 -34.72
C ARG A 489 -21.03 6.40 -33.94
N HIS A 490 -20.83 6.32 -32.62
CA HIS A 490 -21.41 5.24 -31.82
C HIS A 490 -22.93 5.28 -31.75
N VAL A 491 -23.54 6.48 -31.74
CA VAL A 491 -25.00 6.62 -31.89
C VAL A 491 -25.45 6.06 -33.24
N LYS A 492 -24.75 6.40 -34.34
CA LYS A 492 -25.06 5.87 -35.68
C LYS A 492 -24.90 4.36 -35.78
N GLU A 493 -23.94 3.79 -35.06
CA GLU A 493 -23.70 2.35 -34.98
C GLU A 493 -24.70 1.61 -34.08
N GLY A 494 -25.61 2.33 -33.39
CA GLY A 494 -26.57 1.73 -32.46
C GLY A 494 -25.89 1.14 -31.23
N LYS A 495 -24.78 1.74 -30.76
CA LYS A 495 -24.07 1.27 -29.56
C LYS A 495 -25.01 1.35 -28.36
N MET A 496 -25.13 0.23 -27.65
CA MET A 496 -25.90 0.11 -26.43
C MET A 496 -24.97 0.06 -25.22
N VAL A 497 -25.39 0.64 -24.10
CA VAL A 497 -24.70 0.52 -22.81
C VAL A 497 -25.68 0.05 -21.75
N THR A 498 -25.20 -0.81 -20.87
CA THR A 498 -25.98 -1.33 -19.75
C THR A 498 -26.07 -0.28 -18.65
N VAL A 499 -27.27 0.22 -18.37
CA VAL A 499 -27.54 1.21 -17.32
C VAL A 499 -28.84 0.87 -16.60
N PHE A 500 -29.08 1.46 -15.43
CA PHE A 500 -30.37 1.33 -14.77
C PHE A 500 -31.44 2.19 -15.45
N SER A 501 -32.52 1.57 -15.91
CA SER A 501 -33.70 2.24 -16.43
C SER A 501 -34.73 2.41 -15.32
N ALA A 502 -35.00 3.66 -14.93
CA ALA A 502 -36.03 3.95 -13.93
C ALA A 502 -37.44 3.58 -14.43
N ALA A 503 -37.68 3.65 -15.75
CA ALA A 503 -38.95 3.26 -16.35
C ALA A 503 -39.21 1.76 -16.24
N GLU A 504 -38.16 0.95 -16.38
CA GLU A 504 -38.25 -0.51 -16.35
C GLU A 504 -37.94 -1.10 -14.97
N GLY A 505 -37.49 -0.28 -14.02
CA GLY A 505 -37.09 -0.71 -12.68
C GLY A 505 -35.95 -1.73 -12.66
N SER A 506 -35.19 -1.83 -13.77
CA SER A 506 -34.17 -2.85 -13.98
C SER A 506 -33.01 -2.32 -14.80
N VAL A 507 -31.96 -3.12 -14.90
CA VAL A 507 -30.73 -2.77 -15.61
C VAL A 507 -30.81 -3.33 -17.01
N THR A 508 -30.81 -2.46 -18.01
CA THR A 508 -31.09 -2.83 -19.40
C THR A 508 -30.15 -2.12 -20.36
N GLY A 509 -30.03 -2.67 -21.58
CA GLY A 509 -29.26 -2.04 -22.65
C GLY A 509 -29.99 -0.80 -23.13
N THR A 510 -29.35 0.36 -23.03
CA THR A 510 -29.88 1.66 -23.44
C THR A 510 -29.00 2.29 -24.51
N GLY A 511 -29.61 2.82 -25.56
CA GLY A 511 -28.92 3.55 -26.62
C GLY A 511 -28.34 4.87 -26.12
N LEU A 512 -27.21 5.31 -26.69
CA LEU A 512 -26.49 6.51 -26.26
C LEU A 512 -27.28 7.81 -26.38
N GLU A 513 -28.27 7.84 -27.28
CA GLU A 513 -29.21 8.94 -27.52
C GLU A 513 -30.25 9.12 -26.40
N SER A 514 -30.52 8.06 -25.64
CA SER A 514 -31.49 8.06 -24.55
C SER A 514 -30.86 8.45 -23.20
N LEU A 515 -29.53 8.57 -23.13
CA LEU A 515 -28.80 8.93 -21.92
C LEU A 515 -28.76 10.44 -21.70
N GLN A 516 -28.89 10.89 -20.46
CA GLN A 516 -28.79 12.30 -20.13
C GLN A 516 -27.34 12.78 -20.13
N ALA A 517 -26.91 13.41 -21.23
CA ALA A 517 -25.55 13.91 -21.40
C ALA A 517 -25.15 14.95 -20.34
N ASN A 518 -23.93 14.82 -19.82
CA ASN A 518 -23.30 15.77 -18.92
C ASN A 518 -22.06 16.38 -19.61
N THR A 519 -22.24 17.56 -20.18
CA THR A 519 -21.22 18.28 -20.95
C THR A 519 -20.37 19.23 -20.10
N VAL A 520 -20.54 19.22 -18.77
CA VAL A 520 -19.77 20.07 -17.86
C VAL A 520 -18.29 19.69 -17.95
N ALA A 521 -17.41 20.68 -18.07
CA ALA A 521 -15.96 20.45 -18.11
C ALA A 521 -15.45 19.90 -16.77
N TYR A 522 -14.41 19.06 -16.78
CA TYR A 522 -13.86 18.43 -15.57
C TYR A 522 -13.61 19.42 -14.42
N GLN A 523 -13.00 20.57 -14.72
CA GLN A 523 -12.63 21.58 -13.73
C GLN A 523 -13.81 22.32 -13.11
N GLU A 524 -14.99 22.26 -13.76
CA GLU A 524 -16.24 22.85 -13.27
C GLU A 524 -17.11 21.83 -12.52
N ARG A 525 -16.70 20.56 -12.44
CA ARG A 525 -17.46 19.53 -11.72
C ARG A 525 -17.07 19.52 -10.26
N GLY A 526 -18.05 19.64 -9.37
CA GLY A 526 -17.82 19.73 -7.93
C GLY A 526 -17.02 18.55 -7.35
N TRP A 527 -17.39 17.31 -7.70
CA TRP A 527 -16.64 16.11 -7.29
C TRP A 527 -15.24 16.06 -7.88
N CYS A 528 -15.11 16.16 -9.21
CA CYS A 528 -13.80 16.13 -9.87
C CYS A 528 -12.86 17.24 -9.35
N ARG A 529 -13.40 18.42 -9.04
CA ARG A 529 -12.64 19.50 -8.43
C ARG A 529 -12.20 19.15 -7.02
N ALA A 530 -13.08 18.62 -6.18
CA ALA A 530 -12.73 18.19 -4.83
C ALA A 530 -11.65 17.10 -4.84
N GLU A 531 -11.76 16.12 -5.72
CA GLU A 531 -10.76 15.06 -5.92
C GLU A 531 -9.41 15.62 -6.35
N LEU A 532 -9.41 16.61 -7.25
CA LEU A 532 -8.21 17.34 -7.63
C LEU A 532 -7.59 18.05 -6.41
N GLU A 533 -8.38 18.79 -5.63
CA GLU A 533 -7.87 19.49 -4.45
C GLU A 533 -7.38 18.51 -3.36
N TRP A 534 -8.07 17.38 -3.15
CA TRP A 534 -7.59 16.31 -2.26
C TRP A 534 -6.32 15.68 -2.77
N SER A 535 -6.12 15.52 -4.08
CA SER A 535 -4.93 14.86 -4.63
C SER A 535 -3.69 15.74 -4.68
N LYS A 536 -3.83 17.06 -4.58
CA LYS A 536 -2.70 17.98 -4.63
C LYS A 536 -1.67 17.74 -3.50
N PRO A 537 -0.37 17.95 -3.79
CA PRO A 537 0.19 18.42 -5.07
C PRO A 537 0.32 17.33 -6.14
N HIS A 538 0.00 16.07 -5.82
CA HIS A 538 0.38 14.92 -6.63
C HIS A 538 -0.78 14.41 -7.49
N SER A 539 -0.99 15.06 -8.63
CA SER A 539 -1.97 14.60 -9.62
C SER A 539 -1.34 14.48 -11.01
N PHE A 540 -1.78 13.47 -11.77
CA PHE A 540 -1.27 13.18 -13.11
C PHE A 540 -2.42 13.20 -14.12
N ASN A 541 -2.30 13.98 -15.19
CA ASN A 541 -3.30 14.03 -16.24
C ASN A 541 -3.00 13.00 -17.35
N VAL A 542 -3.82 11.95 -17.40
CA VAL A 542 -3.74 10.82 -18.33
C VAL A 542 -3.71 11.29 -19.79
N MET A 543 -4.43 12.37 -20.10
CA MET A 543 -4.60 12.88 -21.47
C MET A 543 -3.52 13.87 -21.91
N LYS A 544 -2.78 14.47 -20.97
CA LYS A 544 -1.70 15.44 -21.27
C LYS A 544 -0.32 14.80 -21.20
N GLY A 545 -0.14 13.74 -20.42
CA GLY A 545 1.16 13.14 -20.17
C GLY A 545 1.78 12.38 -21.34
N ILE A 546 0.99 11.90 -22.30
CA ILE A 546 1.46 10.79 -23.15
C ILE A 546 1.32 11.04 -24.66
N LEU A 547 0.25 11.70 -25.12
CA LEU A 547 -0.04 11.88 -26.56
C LEU A 547 1.03 12.67 -27.35
N PRO A 548 1.62 13.77 -26.84
CA PRO A 548 2.69 14.47 -27.55
C PRO A 548 4.01 13.67 -27.63
N CYS A 549 4.22 12.77 -26.67
CA CYS A 549 5.43 11.96 -26.54
C CYS A 549 5.35 10.73 -27.46
N ILE A 550 4.20 10.05 -27.52
CA ILE A 550 4.00 8.87 -28.38
C ILE A 550 3.96 9.24 -29.87
N GLY A 551 3.31 10.35 -30.24
CA GLY A 551 3.26 10.78 -31.64
C GLY A 551 4.65 10.94 -32.28
N ARG A 552 5.65 11.31 -31.47
CA ARG A 552 7.07 11.36 -31.87
C ARG A 552 7.77 10.00 -31.78
N MET A 553 7.39 9.13 -30.84
CA MET A 553 8.00 7.80 -30.67
C MET A 553 7.53 6.74 -31.69
N VAL A 554 6.28 6.75 -32.15
CA VAL A 554 5.81 5.81 -33.20
C VAL A 554 6.54 6.05 -34.54
N GLY A 555 7.05 7.26 -34.78
CA GLY A 555 7.98 7.53 -35.87
C GLY A 555 9.35 6.86 -35.71
N CYS A 556 9.81 6.63 -34.47
CA CYS A 556 11.07 5.99 -34.14
C CYS A 556 11.00 4.45 -34.05
N VAL A 557 9.84 3.85 -33.76
CA VAL A 557 9.71 2.38 -33.65
C VAL A 557 9.80 1.65 -35.01
N LYS A 558 9.75 2.37 -36.15
CA LYS A 558 10.17 1.81 -37.44
C LYS A 558 11.70 1.72 -37.61
N ALA A 559 12.49 2.21 -36.66
CA ALA A 559 13.93 1.98 -36.64
C ALA A 559 14.21 0.57 -36.09
N ARG A 560 14.35 -0.37 -37.02
CA ARG A 560 14.99 -1.68 -36.87
C ARG A 560 16.20 -1.61 -35.93
N ASN A 561 16.38 -2.68 -35.14
CA ASN A 561 17.58 -3.10 -34.41
C ASN A 561 17.62 -2.76 -32.91
N GLY A 562 16.82 -3.47 -32.11
CA GLY A 562 17.22 -3.97 -30.79
C GLY A 562 17.84 -3.00 -29.77
N ARG A 563 17.56 -1.70 -29.88
CA ARG A 563 17.98 -0.69 -28.89
C ARG A 563 16.81 -0.39 -27.97
N VAL A 564 17.09 -0.44 -26.67
CA VAL A 564 16.23 0.05 -25.59
C VAL A 564 15.75 1.46 -25.96
N PRO A 565 14.45 1.79 -25.83
CA PRO A 565 13.96 3.15 -26.08
C PRO A 565 14.70 4.11 -25.16
N VAL A 566 15.51 5.00 -25.74
CA VAL A 566 16.09 6.11 -24.98
C VAL A 566 14.93 7.05 -24.65
N LEU A 567 14.69 7.29 -23.36
CA LEU A 567 13.71 8.26 -22.87
C LEU A 567 13.89 9.59 -23.63
N PRO A 568 12.85 10.16 -24.26
CA PRO A 568 13.02 11.40 -25.00
C PRO A 568 13.43 12.54 -24.06
N PRO A 569 14.13 13.58 -24.57
CA PRO A 569 14.55 14.76 -23.80
C PRO A 569 13.41 15.61 -23.21
N ASP A 570 12.16 15.17 -23.36
CA ASP A 570 10.93 15.82 -22.89
C ASP A 570 10.41 15.24 -21.56
N THR A 571 11.23 14.52 -20.78
CA THR A 571 10.91 14.21 -19.36
C THR A 571 10.54 15.46 -18.58
N ALA A 572 11.15 16.61 -18.91
CA ALA A 572 10.77 17.91 -18.36
C ALA A 572 9.30 18.28 -18.64
N ALA A 573 8.71 17.89 -19.78
CA ALA A 573 7.30 18.13 -20.08
C ALA A 573 6.36 17.15 -19.34
N LEU A 574 6.81 15.90 -19.15
CA LEU A 574 6.13 14.93 -18.28
C LEU A 574 6.11 15.42 -16.83
N LEU A 575 7.26 15.88 -16.33
CA LEU A 575 7.44 16.48 -15.01
C LEU A 575 6.69 17.82 -14.87
N ALA A 576 6.65 18.65 -15.92
CA ALA A 576 5.89 19.92 -15.93
C ALA A 576 4.36 19.72 -15.95
N ASN A 577 3.87 18.54 -16.36
CA ASN A 577 2.46 18.14 -16.19
C ASN A 577 2.15 17.71 -14.75
N MET A 578 3.16 17.47 -13.92
CA MET A 578 3.04 17.12 -12.50
C MET A 578 3.18 18.36 -11.60
N ARG A 579 2.61 19.49 -12.04
CA ARG A 579 2.71 20.75 -11.30
C ARG A 579 2.27 20.54 -9.85
N THR A 580 3.15 20.91 -8.94
CA THR A 580 2.86 21.08 -7.53
C THR A 580 2.05 22.36 -7.36
N GLU A 581 0.76 22.29 -7.68
CA GLU A 581 -0.18 23.36 -7.34
C GLU A 581 -0.64 23.17 -5.90
N LEU A 582 -0.65 24.26 -5.13
CA LEU A 582 -1.24 24.25 -3.79
C LEU A 582 -2.75 23.96 -3.90
N PRO A 583 -3.31 23.21 -2.95
CA PRO A 583 -4.74 23.06 -2.85
C PRO A 583 -5.42 24.41 -2.59
N TRP A 584 -6.67 24.52 -2.99
CA TRP A 584 -7.51 25.67 -2.63
C TRP A 584 -7.71 25.73 -1.12
N THR A 585 -7.87 26.95 -0.59
CA THR A 585 -8.36 27.10 0.77
C THR A 585 -9.81 26.60 0.85
N PRO A 586 -10.28 26.13 2.02
CA PRO A 586 -11.68 25.79 2.21
C PRO A 586 -12.64 26.94 1.86
N ALA A 587 -12.24 28.18 2.13
CA ALA A 587 -13.02 29.37 1.84
C ALA A 587 -13.15 29.61 0.32
N ASP A 588 -12.06 29.46 -0.43
CA ASP A 588 -12.08 29.59 -1.90
C ASP A 588 -12.96 28.51 -2.53
N PHE A 589 -12.80 27.27 -2.09
CA PHE A 589 -13.62 26.16 -2.57
C PHE A 589 -15.10 26.37 -2.24
N GLN A 590 -15.42 26.77 -1.00
CA GLN A 590 -16.79 27.07 -0.60
C GLN A 590 -17.38 28.25 -1.38
N GLY A 591 -16.58 29.29 -1.65
CA GLY A 591 -16.96 30.42 -2.48
C GLY A 591 -17.28 29.99 -3.91
N ALA A 592 -16.46 29.13 -4.52
CA ALA A 592 -16.69 28.60 -5.86
C ALA A 592 -17.98 27.76 -5.95
N VAL A 593 -18.28 26.95 -4.92
CA VAL A 593 -19.56 26.24 -4.81
C VAL A 593 -20.73 27.23 -4.67
N GLY A 594 -20.63 28.20 -3.75
CA GLY A 594 -21.68 29.19 -3.48
C GLY A 594 -21.99 30.11 -4.66
N ASN A 595 -20.97 30.43 -5.47
CA ASN A 595 -21.09 31.27 -6.67
C ASN A 595 -21.53 30.47 -7.91
N GLY A 596 -21.80 29.16 -7.78
CA GLY A 596 -22.22 28.30 -8.90
C GLY A 596 -21.14 28.03 -9.95
N GLN A 597 -19.87 28.28 -9.63
CA GLN A 597 -18.74 27.93 -10.51
C GLN A 597 -18.55 26.42 -10.58
N LEU A 598 -18.80 25.72 -9.46
CA LEU A 598 -18.77 24.26 -9.39
C LEU A 598 -20.17 23.68 -9.48
N LYS A 599 -20.37 22.75 -10.42
CA LYS A 599 -21.64 22.09 -10.71
C LYS A 599 -21.60 20.66 -10.18
N PHE A 600 -22.63 20.28 -9.43
CA PHE A 600 -22.82 18.92 -8.93
C PHE A 600 -23.96 18.25 -9.69
N THR A 601 -23.80 16.98 -10.03
CA THR A 601 -24.85 16.18 -10.70
C THR A 601 -26.08 16.07 -9.81
N HIS A 602 -25.90 15.90 -8.49
CA HIS A 602 -26.97 15.95 -7.51
C HIS A 602 -26.76 17.09 -6.50
N ARG A 603 -27.82 17.83 -6.18
CA ARG A 603 -27.74 18.99 -5.26
C ARG A 603 -27.27 18.59 -3.85
N SER A 604 -27.62 17.39 -3.39
CA SER A 604 -27.19 16.85 -2.09
C SER A 604 -25.69 16.63 -1.97
N ASP A 605 -25.00 16.47 -3.10
CA ASP A 605 -23.58 16.14 -3.08
C ASP A 605 -22.71 17.32 -2.63
N ALA A 606 -23.15 18.55 -2.91
CA ALA A 606 -22.45 19.76 -2.50
C ALA A 606 -22.24 19.82 -0.99
N GLU A 607 -23.27 19.45 -0.20
CA GLU A 607 -23.18 19.44 1.26
C GLU A 607 -22.17 18.40 1.77
N ILE A 608 -22.12 17.23 1.14
CA ILE A 608 -21.18 16.17 1.50
C ILE A 608 -19.76 16.64 1.19
N VAL A 609 -19.50 17.10 -0.03
CA VAL A 609 -18.17 17.56 -0.45
C VAL A 609 -17.69 18.72 0.39
N LEU A 610 -18.57 19.67 0.71
CA LEU A 610 -18.24 20.78 1.60
C LEU A 610 -17.83 20.30 3.01
N LYS A 611 -18.39 19.21 3.55
CA LYS A 611 -17.94 18.66 4.85
C LYS A 611 -16.56 18.01 4.76
N LEU A 612 -16.21 17.44 3.62
CA LEU A 612 -14.93 16.74 3.43
C LEU A 612 -13.77 17.66 3.03
N ARG A 613 -13.98 18.98 3.04
CA ARG A 613 -12.95 19.97 2.67
C ARG A 613 -11.91 20.23 3.76
N GLU A 614 -12.14 19.76 4.99
CA GLU A 614 -11.23 19.96 6.13
C GLU A 614 -9.80 19.45 5.84
N VAL A 615 -9.68 18.42 4.99
CA VAL A 615 -8.39 17.90 4.49
C VAL A 615 -7.56 18.96 3.73
N PHE A 616 -8.19 19.99 3.17
CA PHE A 616 -7.46 21.06 2.48
C PHE A 616 -6.59 21.86 3.44
N GLU A 617 -7.07 22.15 4.66
CA GLU A 617 -6.30 22.89 5.67
C GLU A 617 -5.11 22.07 6.15
N GLU A 618 -5.32 20.77 6.39
CA GLU A 618 -4.26 19.85 6.78
C GLU A 618 -3.14 19.80 5.71
N LYS A 619 -3.52 19.77 4.44
CA LYS A 619 -2.57 19.77 3.33
C LYS A 619 -1.82 21.09 3.19
N LEU A 620 -2.52 22.23 3.29
CA LEU A 620 -1.88 23.55 3.26
C LEU A 620 -0.87 23.69 4.41
N ALA A 621 -1.25 23.33 5.63
CA ALA A 621 -0.37 23.39 6.79
C ALA A 621 0.87 22.49 6.64
N THR A 622 0.72 21.32 6.02
CA THR A 622 1.86 20.41 5.78
C THR A 622 2.83 20.97 4.72
N GLN A 623 2.33 21.76 3.76
CA GLN A 623 3.14 22.35 2.69
C GLN A 623 3.82 23.66 3.09
N GLU A 624 3.27 24.46 4.01
CA GLU A 624 3.93 25.68 4.51
C GLU A 624 5.18 25.40 5.35
N VAL A 625 5.34 24.17 5.84
CA VAL A 625 6.49 23.71 6.62
C VAL A 625 7.64 23.19 5.74
N LEU A 626 7.38 22.94 4.44
CA LEU A 626 8.36 22.50 3.43
C LEU A 626 8.93 23.71 2.68
#